data_AF-A0AAE4MAW7-F1
#
_entry.id   AF-A0AAE4MAW7-F1
#
_cell.length_a   1.000
_cell.length_b   1.000
_cell.length_c   1.000
_cell.angle_alpha   90.00
_cell.angle_beta   90.00
_cell.angle_gamma   90.00
#
_symmetry.space_group_name_H-M   'P 1'
#
loop_
_entity.id
_entity.type
_entity.pdbx_description
1 polymer ?
#
loop_
_entity_poly.entity_id
_entity_poly.type
_entity_poly.pdbx_seq_one_letter_code
_entity_poly.pdbx_strand_id
1 'polypeptide(L)'
;MIKVMTFILLLMSLSVKANTGPQSNIDEQLIQFARANCLYQYFQHKNYDLGDIRNISAGIVQMSSISPDTFVEVSRLVKKYEPAINYKNETSPLLAKCFTLENDPVFLENLSLLTQVE
;
A
#
# COMPACT_ATOMS: atom_id res chain seq x y z
N MET A 1 3.85 6.89 66.03
CA MET A 1 3.91 8.11 65.19
C MET A 1 3.64 7.73 63.73
N ILE A 2 2.48 8.15 63.22
CA ILE A 2 2.20 8.65 61.85
C ILE A 2 2.83 7.83 60.70
N LYS A 3 2.12 6.85 60.10
CA LYS A 3 1.31 6.97 58.86
C LYS A 3 1.98 7.77 57.73
N VAL A 4 1.79 7.27 56.51
CA VAL A 4 2.02 7.95 55.21
C VAL A 4 3.40 7.73 54.59
N MET A 5 3.50 6.75 53.70
CA MET A 5 4.08 6.99 52.36
C MET A 5 3.68 5.87 51.39
N THR A 6 2.37 5.65 51.24
CA THR A 6 1.83 5.02 50.03
C THR A 6 1.66 6.12 49.00
N PHE A 7 2.77 6.53 48.37
CA PHE A 7 2.75 7.55 47.31
C PHE A 7 2.48 6.87 45.97
N ILE A 8 1.18 6.77 45.68
CA ILE A 8 0.52 6.76 44.37
C ILE A 8 1.50 6.82 43.17
N LEU A 9 1.91 5.65 42.68
CA LEU A 9 2.40 5.45 41.31
C LEU A 9 1.18 5.19 40.42
N LEU A 10 0.41 6.24 40.15
CA LEU A 10 -0.78 6.20 39.29
C LEU A 10 -0.71 7.26 38.20
N LEU A 11 0.42 7.33 37.47
CA LEU A 11 0.66 8.19 36.31
C LEU A 11 1.71 7.42 35.48
N MET A 12 1.52 6.97 34.24
CA MET A 12 0.60 7.37 33.18
C MET A 12 0.33 6.15 32.30
N SER A 13 -0.92 5.71 32.23
CA SER A 13 -1.42 4.96 31.07
C SER A 13 -1.71 5.97 29.95
N LEU A 14 -0.66 6.53 29.37
CA LEU A 14 -0.74 7.19 28.07
C LEU A 14 -1.07 6.09 27.06
N SER A 15 -2.37 5.81 26.92
CA SER A 15 -2.90 5.10 25.78
C SER A 15 -2.59 5.99 24.58
N VAL A 16 -1.45 5.75 23.95
CA VAL A 16 -1.20 6.22 22.59
C VAL A 16 -2.31 5.58 21.77
N LYS A 17 -3.42 6.29 21.59
CA LYS A 17 -4.33 5.99 20.50
C LYS A 17 -3.49 6.22 19.26
N ALA A 18 -2.93 5.13 18.72
CA ALA A 18 -2.48 5.14 17.35
C ALA A 18 -3.65 5.69 16.56
N ASN A 19 -3.45 6.87 15.96
CA ASN A 19 -4.39 7.40 14.99
C ASN A 19 -4.33 6.40 13.84
N THR A 20 -5.16 5.36 13.90
CA THR A 20 -5.55 4.63 12.70
C THR A 20 -6.31 5.67 11.91
N GLY A 21 -5.57 6.43 11.08
CA GLY A 21 -6.16 7.29 10.07
C GLY A 21 -7.22 6.50 9.33
N PRO A 22 -8.24 7.16 8.76
CA PRO A 22 -9.39 6.48 8.18
C PRO A 22 -8.87 5.34 7.33
N GLN A 23 -9.12 4.11 7.78
CA GLN A 23 -8.76 2.92 7.04
C GLN A 23 -9.78 2.93 5.91
N SER A 24 -9.48 3.70 4.86
CA SER A 24 -10.29 3.76 3.66
C SER A 24 -10.47 2.31 3.26
N ASN A 25 -11.72 1.90 3.10
CA ASN A 25 -12.07 0.54 2.75
C ASN A 25 -11.69 0.34 1.27
N ILE A 26 -10.38 0.32 1.01
CA ILE A 26 -9.82 0.15 -0.33
C ILE A 26 -10.13 -1.27 -0.71
N ASP A 27 -10.75 -1.41 -1.88
CA ASP A 27 -11.05 -2.70 -2.45
C ASP A 27 -9.76 -3.51 -2.64
N GLU A 28 -9.76 -4.74 -2.11
CA GLU A 28 -8.58 -5.59 -2.08
C GLU A 28 -8.05 -5.88 -3.49
N GLN A 29 -8.94 -5.98 -4.48
CA GLN A 29 -8.58 -6.25 -5.87
C GLN A 29 -7.76 -5.09 -6.45
N LEU A 30 -7.97 -3.84 -6.01
CA LEU A 30 -7.14 -2.71 -6.45
C LEU A 30 -5.72 -2.78 -5.88
N ILE A 31 -5.57 -3.21 -4.61
CA ILE A 31 -4.26 -3.42 -4.00
C ILE A 31 -3.54 -4.58 -4.69
N GLN A 32 -4.22 -5.71 -4.86
CA GLN A 32 -3.66 -6.88 -5.57
C GLN A 32 -3.24 -6.51 -6.99
N PHE A 33 -4.09 -5.77 -7.73
CA PHE A 33 -3.77 -5.30 -9.07
C PHE A 33 -2.57 -4.36 -9.06
N ALA A 34 -2.50 -3.40 -8.12
CA ALA A 34 -1.38 -2.48 -8.01
C ALA A 34 -0.04 -3.22 -7.82
N ARG A 35 -0.02 -4.26 -6.99
CA ARG A 35 1.17 -5.10 -6.76
C ARG A 35 1.57 -5.88 -8.02
N ALA A 36 0.61 -6.56 -8.64
CA ALA A 36 0.85 -7.30 -9.88
C ALA A 36 1.33 -6.37 -11.01
N ASN A 37 0.73 -5.20 -11.16
CA ASN A 37 1.11 -4.20 -12.14
C ASN A 37 2.50 -3.59 -11.86
N CYS A 38 2.85 -3.38 -10.58
CA CYS A 38 4.19 -2.92 -10.23
C CYS A 38 5.25 -3.94 -10.64
N LEU A 39 5.02 -5.22 -10.33
CA LEU A 39 5.91 -6.31 -10.75
C LEU A 39 5.97 -6.41 -12.29
N TYR A 40 4.84 -6.29 -12.98
CA TYR A 40 4.80 -6.23 -14.44
C TYR A 40 5.74 -5.15 -14.99
N GLN A 41 5.66 -3.92 -14.47
CA GLN A 41 6.52 -2.81 -14.90
C GLN A 41 8.01 -3.07 -14.61
N TYR A 42 8.33 -3.66 -13.46
CA TYR A 42 9.69 -4.06 -13.12
C TYR A 42 10.24 -5.11 -14.09
N PHE A 43 9.49 -6.19 -14.33
CA PHE A 43 9.94 -7.25 -15.24
C PHE A 43 9.98 -6.79 -16.70
N GLN A 44 9.08 -5.89 -17.09
CA GLN A 44 9.12 -5.22 -18.39
C GLN A 44 10.42 -4.43 -18.55
N HIS A 45 10.82 -3.64 -17.54
CA HIS A 45 12.08 -2.89 -17.56
C HIS A 45 13.31 -3.82 -17.66
N LYS A 46 13.20 -5.04 -17.15
CA LYS A 46 14.25 -6.07 -17.22
C LYS A 46 14.21 -6.94 -18.49
N ASN A 47 13.28 -6.71 -19.41
CA ASN A 47 13.06 -7.49 -20.63
C ASN A 47 12.78 -8.98 -20.37
N TYR A 48 12.07 -9.31 -19.30
CA TYR A 48 11.57 -10.67 -19.09
C TYR A 48 10.26 -10.92 -19.85
N ASP A 49 9.90 -12.19 -19.99
CA ASP A 49 8.55 -12.55 -20.41
C ASP A 49 7.51 -12.09 -19.38
N LEU A 50 6.39 -11.58 -19.88
CA LEU A 50 5.34 -10.94 -19.09
C LEU A 50 4.01 -11.69 -19.16
N GLY A 51 3.97 -12.86 -19.82
CA GLY A 51 2.75 -13.63 -20.04
C GLY A 51 2.00 -13.94 -18.74
N ASP A 52 2.68 -14.55 -17.77
CA ASP A 52 2.04 -14.96 -16.52
C ASP A 52 1.55 -13.78 -15.68
N ILE A 53 2.34 -12.71 -15.58
CA ILE A 53 1.96 -11.54 -14.77
C ILE A 53 0.82 -10.77 -15.43
N ARG A 54 0.81 -10.68 -16.77
CA ARG A 54 -0.34 -10.13 -17.50
C ARG A 54 -1.61 -10.94 -17.22
N ASN A 55 -1.51 -12.27 -17.21
CA ASN A 55 -2.64 -13.15 -16.91
C ASN A 55 -3.12 -12.99 -15.46
N ILE A 56 -2.22 -12.83 -14.50
CA ILE A 56 -2.56 -12.52 -13.09
C ILE A 56 -3.34 -11.20 -13.01
N SER A 57 -2.82 -10.12 -13.61
CA SER A 57 -3.51 -8.83 -13.63
C SER A 57 -4.88 -8.92 -14.30
N ALA A 58 -5.00 -9.63 -15.42
CA ALA A 58 -6.28 -9.83 -16.11
C ALA A 58 -7.28 -10.63 -15.26
N GLY A 59 -6.82 -11.66 -14.55
CA GLY A 59 -7.65 -12.43 -13.62
C GLY A 59 -8.21 -11.57 -12.47
N ILE A 60 -7.39 -10.68 -11.91
CA ILE A 60 -7.84 -9.75 -10.85
C ILE A 60 -8.95 -8.82 -11.38
N VAL A 61 -8.75 -8.23 -12.57
CA VAL A 61 -9.77 -7.37 -13.20
C VAL A 61 -11.05 -8.14 -13.48
N GLN A 62 -10.94 -9.36 -14.02
CA GLN A 62 -12.09 -10.21 -14.37
C GLN A 62 -12.95 -10.61 -13.16
N MET A 63 -12.33 -10.74 -11.98
CA MET A 63 -13.00 -11.13 -10.74
C MET A 63 -13.56 -9.94 -9.94
N SER A 64 -13.25 -8.71 -10.36
CA SER A 64 -13.70 -7.50 -9.69
C SER A 64 -15.00 -6.96 -10.30
N SER A 65 -15.81 -6.30 -9.48
CA SER A 65 -16.96 -5.50 -9.95
C SER A 65 -16.57 -4.06 -10.32
N ILE A 66 -15.31 -3.67 -10.12
CA ILE A 66 -14.81 -2.32 -10.38
C ILE A 66 -14.67 -2.07 -11.89
N SER A 67 -14.87 -0.82 -12.31
CA SER A 67 -14.72 -0.43 -13.70
C SER A 67 -13.30 -0.73 -14.23
N PRO A 68 -13.15 -1.22 -15.47
CA PRO A 68 -11.83 -1.37 -16.10
C PRO A 68 -11.00 -0.09 -16.11
N ASP A 69 -11.64 1.08 -16.26
CA ASP A 69 -10.98 2.38 -16.31
C ASP A 69 -10.27 2.71 -14.98
N THR A 70 -10.87 2.32 -13.84
CA THR A 70 -10.25 2.47 -12.52
C THR A 70 -8.92 1.71 -12.47
N PHE A 71 -8.83 0.49 -13.01
CA PHE A 71 -7.58 -0.27 -13.07
C PHE A 71 -6.53 0.39 -13.97
N VAL A 72 -6.95 1.06 -15.05
CA VAL A 72 -6.03 1.87 -15.87
C VAL A 72 -5.45 3.01 -15.03
N GLU A 73 -6.27 3.70 -14.23
CA GLU A 73 -5.79 4.75 -13.31
C GLU A 73 -4.85 4.19 -12.23
N VAL A 74 -5.14 3.01 -11.67
CA VAL A 74 -4.22 2.33 -10.74
C VAL A 74 -2.87 2.07 -11.41
N SER A 75 -2.84 1.62 -12.67
CA SER A 75 -1.59 1.42 -13.38
C SER A 75 -0.79 2.72 -13.56
N ARG A 76 -1.48 3.84 -13.85
CA ARG A 76 -0.84 5.17 -13.92
C ARG A 76 -0.32 5.62 -12.56
N LEU A 77 -1.06 5.36 -11.49
CA LEU A 77 -0.65 5.67 -10.11
C LEU A 77 0.62 4.89 -9.74
N VAL A 78 0.63 3.57 -9.96
CA VAL A 78 1.80 2.70 -9.71
C VAL A 78 3.03 3.17 -10.49
N LYS A 79 2.84 3.59 -11.76
CA LYS A 79 3.95 4.07 -12.60
C LYS A 79 4.60 5.34 -12.04
N LYS A 80 3.81 6.24 -11.43
CA LYS A 80 4.26 7.51 -10.85
C LYS A 80 4.73 7.39 -9.40
N TYR A 81 4.35 6.32 -8.71
CA TYR A 81 4.68 6.10 -7.31
C TYR A 81 6.18 5.90 -7.12
N GLU A 82 6.75 6.69 -6.21
CA GLU A 82 8.13 6.59 -5.76
C GLU A 82 8.14 6.66 -4.21
N PRO A 83 8.48 5.56 -3.52
CA PRO A 83 8.47 5.51 -2.06
C PRO A 83 9.61 6.32 -1.45
N ALA A 84 9.33 6.99 -0.32
CA ALA A 84 10.34 7.62 0.51
C ALA A 84 10.98 6.58 1.46
N ILE A 85 11.78 5.66 0.92
CA ILE A 85 12.45 4.61 1.70
C ILE A 85 13.97 4.64 1.57
N ASN A 86 14.66 4.26 2.64
CA ASN A 86 16.09 4.01 2.62
C ASN A 86 16.35 2.60 2.10
N TYR A 87 17.01 2.50 0.96
CA TYR A 87 17.36 1.22 0.34
C TYR A 87 18.55 0.58 1.06
N LYS A 88 18.50 -0.73 1.27
CA LYS A 88 19.69 -1.51 1.63
C LYS A 88 20.60 -1.63 0.41
N ASN A 89 21.88 -1.90 0.65
CA ASN A 89 22.84 -2.19 -0.42
C ASN A 89 22.28 -3.27 -1.37
N GLU A 90 22.53 -3.10 -2.67
CA GLU A 90 22.11 -4.03 -3.74
C GLU A 90 20.59 -4.14 -3.98
N THR A 91 19.77 -3.32 -3.31
CA THR A 91 18.31 -3.30 -3.54
C THR A 91 17.98 -2.51 -4.81
N SER A 92 17.25 -3.11 -5.75
CA SER A 92 16.68 -2.39 -6.90
C SER A 92 15.55 -1.46 -6.43
N PRO A 93 15.67 -0.12 -6.59
CA PRO A 93 14.60 0.81 -6.19
C PRO A 93 13.28 0.50 -6.89
N LEU A 94 13.35 0.15 -8.18
CA LEU A 94 12.20 -0.23 -9.00
C LEU A 94 11.46 -1.47 -8.48
N LEU A 95 12.16 -2.39 -7.81
CA LEU A 95 11.53 -3.58 -7.24
C LEU A 95 11.05 -3.33 -5.82
N ALA A 96 11.83 -2.61 -5.02
CA ALA A 96 11.49 -2.30 -3.64
C ALA A 96 10.14 -1.58 -3.52
N LYS A 97 9.83 -0.67 -4.44
CA LYS A 97 8.53 0.01 -4.43
C LYS A 97 7.32 -0.91 -4.57
N CYS A 98 7.49 -2.07 -5.22
CA CYS A 98 6.41 -3.05 -5.36
C CYS A 98 6.07 -3.74 -4.04
N PHE A 99 7.01 -3.79 -3.10
CA PHE A 99 6.81 -4.38 -1.77
C PHE A 99 6.32 -3.37 -0.73
N THR A 100 6.49 -2.07 -0.97
CA THR A 100 6.12 -1.03 -0.01
C THR A 100 4.74 -0.43 -0.25
N LEU A 101 4.25 -0.43 -1.50
CA LEU A 101 3.04 0.30 -1.88
C LEU A 101 1.80 -0.02 -1.02
N GLU A 102 1.60 -1.28 -0.62
CA GLU A 102 0.41 -1.68 0.16
C GLU A 102 0.42 -1.19 1.61
N ASN A 103 1.58 -0.76 2.10
CA ASN A 103 1.79 -0.29 3.46
C ASN A 103 2.17 1.19 3.49
N ASP A 104 2.24 1.85 2.33
CA ASP A 104 2.59 3.25 2.20
C ASP A 104 1.33 4.12 2.29
N PRO A 105 1.17 4.93 3.35
CA PRO A 105 -0.04 5.72 3.56
C PRO A 105 -0.35 6.68 2.41
N VAL A 106 0.67 7.24 1.77
CA VAL A 106 0.51 8.19 0.66
C VAL A 106 -0.01 7.45 -0.58
N PHE A 107 0.51 6.26 -0.84
CA PHE A 107 -0.01 5.43 -1.93
C PHE A 107 -1.47 5.02 -1.69
N LEU A 108 -1.78 4.55 -0.47
CA LEU A 108 -3.12 4.13 -0.10
C LEU A 108 -4.14 5.27 -0.15
N GLU A 109 -3.77 6.47 0.31
CA GLU A 109 -4.61 7.66 0.20
C GLU A 109 -4.93 7.97 -1.26
N ASN A 110 -3.92 8.04 -2.13
CA ASN A 110 -4.12 8.29 -3.56
C ASN A 110 -4.97 7.20 -4.23
N LEU A 111 -4.78 5.95 -3.84
CA LEU A 111 -5.57 4.83 -4.36
C LEU A 111 -7.04 4.95 -3.94
N SER A 112 -7.31 5.35 -2.69
CA SER A 112 -8.68 5.55 -2.18
C SER A 112 -9.42 6.68 -2.90
N LEU A 113 -8.71 7.71 -3.35
CA LEU A 113 -9.30 8.82 -4.10
C LEU A 113 -9.79 8.39 -5.49
N LEU A 114 -9.21 7.34 -6.08
CA LEU A 114 -9.65 6.82 -7.39
C LEU A 114 -11.03 6.16 -7.35
N THR A 115 -11.50 5.74 -6.18
CA THR A 115 -12.80 5.06 -6.00
C THR A 115 -13.87 5.97 -5.38
N GLN A 116 -13.52 7.21 -5.03
CA GLN A 116 -14.45 8.19 -4.45
C GLN A 116 -15.05 9.15 -5.48
N VAL A 117 -14.60 9.05 -6.74
CA VAL A 117 -15.14 9.82 -7.87
C VAL A 117 -16.16 8.95 -8.59
N GLU A 118 -17.34 8.78 -7.99
CA GLU A 118 -18.56 8.31 -8.68
C GLU A 118 -19.63 9.41 -8.64
#